data_AF-A0A8C0U628-F1
#
_entry.id   AF-A0A8C0U628-F1
#
_cell.length_a   1.000
_cell.length_b   1.000
_cell.length_c   1.000
_cell.angle_alpha   90.00
_cell.angle_beta   90.00
_cell.angle_gamma   90.00
#
_symmetry.space_group_name_H-M   'P 1'
#
loop_
_entity.id
_entity.type
_entity.pdbx_description
1 polymer ?
#
loop_
_entity_poly.entity_id
_entity_poly.type
_entity_poly.pdbx_seq_one_letter_code
_entity_poly.pdbx_strand_id
1 'polypeptide(L)'
;MQLQGSREAAHSWATISAMGDCSSAAGTSSTSTLFKWNFSAVIAEGIAPPKRILFPLEKIYMVWQQQQSAGAGLFNVGNTCFLNAVLQCLTYTPPLANYLLSREHSKACQQQGFCMMCTMEAHVNKVLHSPVSAIVPWAVLKVFGRIGEHFQLGMQEDAHDFLCCTVNAMQRACLSASSE
;
A
#
# COMPACT_ATOMS: atom_id res chain seq x y z
N MET A 1 16.47 -26.59 -32.74
CA MET A 1 15.80 -25.32 -32.39
C MET A 1 16.46 -24.80 -31.12
N GLN A 2 17.23 -23.71 -31.25
CA GLN A 2 17.84 -23.01 -30.13
C GLN A 2 16.76 -22.38 -29.25
N LEU A 3 16.90 -22.49 -27.94
CA LEU A 3 16.32 -21.53 -27.00
C LEU A 3 17.47 -21.01 -26.12
N GLN A 4 18.16 -20.00 -26.65
CA GLN A 4 18.92 -19.05 -25.87
C GLN A 4 17.92 -18.25 -25.03
N GLY A 5 17.86 -18.51 -23.72
CA GLY A 5 16.99 -17.75 -22.81
C GLY A 5 17.37 -17.82 -21.32
N SER A 6 18.40 -18.60 -20.95
CA SER A 6 18.65 -18.91 -19.53
C SER A 6 19.84 -18.17 -18.91
N ARG A 7 20.44 -17.18 -19.60
CA ARG A 7 21.57 -16.40 -19.07
C ARG A 7 21.19 -15.01 -18.56
N GLU A 8 20.13 -14.39 -19.07
CA GLU A 8 19.71 -13.05 -18.62
C GLU A 8 18.94 -13.08 -17.29
N ALA A 9 18.24 -14.18 -16.99
CA ALA A 9 17.58 -14.35 -15.70
C ALA A 9 18.60 -14.44 -14.54
N ALA A 10 19.79 -15.00 -14.74
CA ALA A 10 20.78 -15.18 -13.67
C ALA A 10 21.41 -13.85 -13.20
N HIS A 11 21.45 -12.81 -14.05
CA HIS A 11 21.98 -11.50 -13.66
C HIS A 11 20.97 -10.65 -12.87
N SER A 12 19.67 -10.91 -12.98
CA SER A 12 18.62 -10.15 -12.27
C SER A 12 18.52 -10.51 -10.78
N TRP A 13 18.77 -11.78 -10.42
CA TRP A 13 18.70 -12.23 -9.02
C TRP A 13 19.94 -11.84 -8.19
N ALA A 14 21.08 -11.58 -8.84
CA ALA A 14 22.30 -11.16 -8.15
C ALA A 14 22.17 -9.74 -7.53
N THR A 15 21.35 -8.87 -8.11
CA THR A 15 21.11 -7.50 -7.60
C THR A 15 20.16 -7.48 -6.40
N ILE A 16 19.31 -8.49 -6.25
CA ILE A 16 18.33 -8.60 -5.14
C ILE A 16 18.97 -9.26 -3.91
N SER A 17 20.02 -10.06 -4.09
CA SER A 17 20.66 -10.82 -3.01
C SER A 17 21.59 -10.00 -2.10
N ALA A 18 21.80 -8.70 -2.35
CA ALA A 18 22.56 -7.82 -1.45
C ALA A 18 21.73 -7.24 -0.29
N MET A 19 20.45 -7.63 -0.16
CA MET A 19 19.56 -7.25 0.93
C MET A 19 19.36 -8.44 1.87
N GLY A 20 20.31 -8.67 2.77
CA GLY A 20 20.11 -9.67 3.80
C GLY A 20 21.39 -10.10 4.50
N ASP A 21 21.95 -9.22 5.34
CA ASP A 21 22.67 -9.64 6.52
C ASP A 21 22.59 -8.53 7.57
N CYS A 22 21.73 -8.72 8.57
CA CYS A 22 21.65 -7.87 9.76
C CYS A 22 22.30 -8.63 10.92
N SER A 23 23.64 -8.57 11.00
CA SER A 23 24.37 -9.01 12.19
C SER A 23 24.52 -7.84 13.16
N SER A 24 24.27 -8.14 14.43
CA SER A 24 24.19 -7.21 15.56
C SER A 24 25.39 -6.27 15.72
N ALA A 25 25.12 -4.98 15.95
CA ALA A 25 26.02 -4.11 16.70
C ALA A 25 25.25 -2.97 17.37
N ALA A 26 25.63 -2.70 18.61
CA ALA A 26 24.99 -1.76 19.54
C ALA A 26 25.15 -0.28 19.13
N GLY A 27 24.16 0.51 19.53
CA GLY A 27 24.22 1.94 19.85
C GLY A 27 24.94 2.90 18.90
N THR A 28 24.19 3.78 18.24
CA THR A 28 24.40 5.23 18.20
C THR A 28 23.29 5.89 17.37
N SER A 29 22.79 7.04 17.85
CA SER A 29 21.80 7.88 17.18
C SER A 29 22.20 8.16 15.73
N SER A 30 21.42 7.70 14.76
CA SER A 30 21.69 7.98 13.34
C SER A 30 20.43 8.50 12.66
N THR A 31 20.58 9.72 12.15
CA THR A 31 19.69 10.41 11.23
C THR A 31 19.17 9.47 10.16
N SER A 32 17.85 9.49 9.93
CA SER A 32 17.19 8.65 8.93
C SER A 32 17.88 8.86 7.58
N THR A 33 18.56 7.82 7.11
CA THR A 33 19.07 7.80 5.76
C THR A 33 17.85 7.67 4.85
N LEU A 34 17.34 8.81 4.39
CA LEU A 34 16.34 8.86 3.33
C LEU A 34 16.90 8.05 2.16
N PHE A 35 16.35 6.87 1.92
CA PHE A 35 16.64 6.07 0.75
C PHE A 35 16.15 6.87 -0.46
N LYS A 36 17.02 7.71 -1.03
CA LYS A 36 16.70 8.55 -2.19
C LYS A 36 16.51 7.62 -3.39
N TRP A 37 15.25 7.35 -3.72
CA TRP A 37 14.89 6.76 -4.99
C TRP A 37 15.33 7.72 -6.10
N ASN A 38 16.28 7.29 -6.93
CA ASN A 38 16.76 8.10 -8.05
C ASN A 38 15.76 8.00 -9.21
N PHE A 39 14.79 8.90 -9.22
CA PHE A 39 13.77 8.99 -10.27
C PHE A 39 14.36 9.19 -11.67
N SER A 40 15.51 9.88 -11.77
CA SER A 40 16.22 10.10 -13.03
C SER A 40 16.72 8.79 -13.66
N ALA A 41 16.94 7.73 -12.87
CA ALA A 41 17.28 6.40 -13.38
C ALA A 41 16.05 5.63 -13.90
N VAL A 42 14.83 5.95 -13.45
CA VAL A 42 13.58 5.29 -13.87
C VAL A 42 13.04 5.86 -15.18
N ILE A 43 13.28 7.15 -15.44
CA ILE A 43 12.89 7.83 -16.70
C ILE A 43 13.89 7.54 -17.85
N ALA A 44 14.91 6.69 -17.62
CA ALA A 44 16.07 6.53 -18.50
C ALA A 44 15.82 5.77 -19.82
N GLU A 45 14.59 5.40 -20.18
CA GLU A 45 14.29 4.72 -21.46
C GLU A 45 13.12 5.36 -22.21
N GLY A 46 13.33 6.54 -22.81
CA GLY A 46 12.40 7.10 -23.82
C GLY A 46 10.96 7.42 -23.38
N ILE A 47 10.66 7.28 -22.08
CA ILE A 47 9.34 7.60 -21.51
C ILE A 47 9.25 9.12 -21.33
N ALA A 48 8.21 9.74 -21.90
CA ALA A 48 7.95 11.17 -21.71
C ALA A 48 7.74 11.48 -20.22
N PRO A 49 8.24 12.62 -19.70
CA PRO A 49 8.03 13.01 -18.32
C PRO A 49 6.53 12.99 -17.95
N PRO A 50 6.16 12.54 -16.75
CA PRO A 50 4.78 12.51 -16.34
C PRO A 50 4.20 13.93 -16.32
N LYS A 51 2.99 14.09 -16.87
CA LYS A 51 2.28 15.38 -16.87
C LYS A 51 2.00 15.92 -15.47
N ARG A 52 1.90 15.02 -14.48
CA ARG A 52 1.63 15.35 -13.08
C ARG A 52 2.25 14.32 -12.16
N ILE A 53 2.82 14.79 -11.06
CA ILE A 53 3.31 13.97 -9.96
C ILE A 53 2.25 14.02 -8.85
N LEU A 54 1.63 12.88 -8.54
CA LEU A 54 0.60 12.78 -7.49
C LEU A 54 1.21 12.78 -6.09
N PHE A 55 2.34 12.09 -5.93
CA PHE A 55 3.04 11.92 -4.67
C PHE A 55 4.52 12.24 -4.88
N PRO A 56 4.98 13.46 -4.52
CA PRO A 56 6.39 13.83 -4.61
C PRO A 56 7.25 12.86 -3.79
N LEU A 57 8.32 12.32 -4.39
CA LEU A 57 9.17 11.32 -3.75
C LEU A 57 9.80 11.82 -2.45
N GLU A 58 10.07 13.13 -2.36
CA GLU A 58 10.62 13.79 -1.19
C GLU A 58 9.66 13.76 0.01
N LYS A 59 8.37 13.53 -0.27
CA LYS A 59 7.31 13.37 0.73
C LYS A 59 6.97 11.91 1.01
N ILE A 60 7.64 10.95 0.37
CA ILE A 60 7.44 9.53 0.60
C ILE A 60 8.47 9.03 1.62
N TYR A 61 7.98 8.61 2.78
CA TYR A 61 8.81 8.08 3.85
C TYR A 61 8.74 6.55 3.86
N MET A 62 9.88 5.91 3.54
CA MET A 62 10.01 4.44 3.50
C MET A 62 9.99 3.75 4.87
N VAL A 63 10.04 4.54 5.94
CA VAL A 63 10.00 4.09 7.33
C VAL A 63 8.82 4.74 8.04
N TRP A 64 8.39 4.15 9.15
CA TRP A 64 7.36 4.75 10.01
C TRP A 64 7.82 6.11 10.52
N GLN A 65 7.01 7.15 10.30
CA GLN A 65 7.33 8.50 10.82
C GLN A 65 7.11 8.61 12.34
N GLN A 66 6.23 7.78 12.88
CA GLN A 66 5.93 7.71 14.30
C GLN A 66 5.98 6.24 14.72
N GLN A 67 6.55 5.96 15.90
CA GLN A 67 6.57 4.61 16.44
C GLN A 67 5.13 4.11 16.59
N GLN A 68 4.80 3.04 15.88
CA GLN A 68 3.50 2.39 15.96
C GLN A 68 3.62 1.15 16.85
N SER A 69 2.74 1.02 17.84
CA SER A 69 2.49 -0.29 18.46
C SER A 69 1.80 -1.21 17.45
N ALA A 70 1.82 -2.52 17.71
CA ALA A 70 0.95 -3.43 16.98
C ALA A 70 -0.51 -2.95 17.13
N GLY A 71 -1.17 -2.63 16.02
CA GLY A 71 -2.58 -2.27 15.99
C GLY A 71 -3.47 -3.50 16.09
N ALA A 72 -4.79 -3.28 16.03
CA ALA A 72 -5.77 -4.36 16.10
C ALA A 72 -5.63 -5.36 14.94
N GLY A 73 -5.82 -6.65 15.24
CA GLY A 73 -6.13 -7.67 14.25
C GLY A 73 -7.51 -7.47 13.63
N LEU A 74 -7.86 -8.32 12.67
CA LEU A 74 -9.17 -8.30 11.99
C LEU A 74 -9.94 -9.59 12.27
N PHE A 75 -11.18 -9.45 12.71
CA PHE A 75 -12.08 -10.59 12.83
C PHE A 75 -12.42 -11.14 11.44
N ASN A 76 -12.39 -12.46 11.30
CA ASN A 76 -12.90 -13.15 10.12
C ASN A 76 -14.42 -13.29 10.23
N VAL A 77 -15.15 -12.53 9.42
CA VAL A 77 -16.61 -12.53 9.35
C VAL A 77 -17.08 -13.21 8.07
N GLY A 78 -17.00 -14.54 8.05
CA GLY A 78 -17.47 -15.39 6.94
C GLY A 78 -16.56 -15.34 5.72
N ASN A 79 -15.56 -16.22 5.68
CA ASN A 79 -14.62 -16.37 4.55
C ASN A 79 -13.87 -15.09 4.15
N THR A 80 -13.71 -14.12 5.04
CA THR A 80 -13.06 -12.82 4.76
C THR A 80 -11.55 -12.81 5.05
N CYS A 81 -10.92 -13.97 5.23
CA CYS A 81 -9.49 -14.05 5.53
C CYS A 81 -8.60 -13.51 4.39
N PHE A 82 -8.99 -13.68 3.13
CA PHE A 82 -8.29 -13.11 1.96
C PHE A 82 -8.23 -11.58 2.05
N LEU A 83 -9.37 -10.94 2.36
CA LEU A 83 -9.49 -9.50 2.55
C LEU A 83 -8.68 -9.05 3.76
N ASN A 84 -8.78 -9.77 4.88
CA ASN A 84 -8.06 -9.43 6.10
C ASN A 84 -6.55 -9.45 5.90
N ALA A 85 -6.02 -10.47 5.19
CA ALA A 85 -4.60 -10.56 4.86
C ALA A 85 -4.15 -9.36 4.03
N VAL A 86 -4.89 -9.01 2.96
CA VAL A 86 -4.58 -7.86 2.10
C VAL A 86 -4.63 -6.54 2.88
N LEU A 87 -5.68 -6.32 3.67
CA LEU A 87 -5.82 -5.10 4.46
C LEU A 87 -4.70 -4.92 5.48
N GLN A 88 -4.26 -6.01 6.11
CA GLN A 88 -3.12 -5.99 7.03
C GLN A 88 -1.82 -5.66 6.28
N CYS A 89 -1.54 -6.29 5.13
CA CYS A 89 -0.37 -5.96 4.31
C CYS A 89 -0.34 -4.48 3.91
N LEU A 90 -1.47 -3.92 3.46
CA LEU A 90 -1.58 -2.51 3.11
C LEU A 90 -1.42 -1.59 4.33
N THR A 91 -2.05 -1.93 5.46
CA THR A 91 -1.99 -1.15 6.70
C THR A 91 -0.58 -1.04 7.25
N TYR A 92 0.24 -2.10 7.13
CA TYR A 92 1.60 -2.13 7.67
C TYR A 92 2.69 -1.84 6.63
N THR A 93 2.31 -1.32 5.45
CA THR A 93 3.27 -0.78 4.48
C THR A 93 3.59 0.68 4.85
N PRO A 94 4.77 1.01 5.40
CA PRO A 94 5.01 2.31 6.05
C PRO A 94 4.76 3.53 5.16
N PRO A 95 5.19 3.57 3.88
CA PRO A 95 4.87 4.69 2.97
C PRO A 95 3.38 4.97 2.86
N LEU A 96 2.59 3.91 2.65
CA LEU A 96 1.15 4.02 2.47
C LEU A 96 0.48 4.40 3.79
N ALA A 97 0.88 3.77 4.89
CA ALA A 97 0.33 4.04 6.21
C ALA A 97 0.59 5.49 6.64
N ASN A 98 1.82 5.99 6.48
CA ASN A 98 2.17 7.39 6.77
C ASN A 98 1.27 8.36 6.00
N TYR A 99 1.04 8.10 4.71
CA TYR A 99 0.15 8.92 3.89
C TYR A 99 -1.31 8.84 4.35
N LEU A 100 -1.84 7.64 4.59
CA LEU A 100 -3.24 7.46 4.99
C LEU A 100 -3.52 8.04 6.40
N LEU A 101 -2.53 8.03 7.29
CA LEU A 101 -2.62 8.63 8.62
C LEU A 101 -2.59 10.16 8.61
N SER A 102 -1.97 10.79 7.60
CA SER A 102 -1.93 12.26 7.48
C SER A 102 -3.30 12.89 7.16
N ARG A 103 -4.23 12.06 6.66
CA ARG A 103 -5.58 12.46 6.20
C ARG A 103 -5.55 13.46 5.04
N GLU A 104 -4.44 13.58 4.33
CA GLU A 104 -4.31 14.54 3.22
C GLU A 104 -5.35 14.29 2.13
N HIS A 105 -5.64 13.03 1.80
CA HIS A 105 -6.62 12.73 0.75
C HIS A 105 -8.02 13.14 1.17
N SER A 106 -8.50 12.71 2.33
CA SER A 106 -9.88 13.04 2.77
C SER A 106 -10.12 14.53 2.98
N LYS A 107 -9.09 15.32 3.33
CA LYS A 107 -9.20 16.79 3.43
C LYS A 107 -9.44 17.48 2.09
N ALA A 108 -8.95 16.91 0.99
CA ALA A 108 -9.07 17.47 -0.36
C ALA A 108 -10.10 16.73 -1.24
N CYS A 109 -10.59 15.57 -0.81
CA CYS A 109 -11.45 14.72 -1.61
C CYS A 109 -12.84 15.36 -1.82
N GLN A 110 -13.19 15.60 -3.09
CA GLN A 110 -14.50 16.09 -3.52
C GLN A 110 -15.40 14.99 -4.11
N GLN A 111 -14.95 13.72 -4.09
CA GLN A 111 -15.73 12.62 -4.65
C GLN A 111 -17.01 12.40 -3.86
N GLN A 112 -18.15 12.44 -4.56
CA GLN A 112 -19.43 12.08 -3.98
C GLN A 112 -19.61 10.55 -3.97
N GLY A 113 -19.97 9.99 -2.82
CA GLY A 113 -20.22 8.55 -2.68
C GLY A 113 -18.97 7.75 -2.28
N PHE A 114 -18.53 6.83 -3.14
CA PHE A 114 -17.44 5.90 -2.82
C PHE A 114 -16.07 6.47 -3.22
N CYS A 115 -15.18 6.59 -2.24
CA CYS A 115 -13.76 6.85 -2.44
C CYS A 115 -12.94 5.81 -1.68
N MET A 116 -12.12 5.04 -2.41
CA MET A 116 -11.33 3.97 -1.80
C MET A 116 -10.19 4.51 -0.91
N MET A 117 -9.59 5.65 -1.28
CA MET A 117 -8.58 6.29 -0.43
C MET A 117 -9.18 6.74 0.91
N CYS A 118 -10.33 7.43 0.92
CA CYS A 118 -11.04 7.77 2.16
C CYS A 118 -11.39 6.54 3.00
N THR A 119 -11.81 5.45 2.34
CA THR A 119 -12.12 4.17 3.00
C THR A 119 -10.89 3.59 3.68
N MET A 120 -9.75 3.57 2.98
CA MET A 120 -8.49 3.06 3.51
C MET A 120 -7.92 3.95 4.62
N GLU A 121 -8.05 5.27 4.53
CA GLU A 121 -7.68 6.15 5.64
C GLU A 121 -8.48 5.83 6.91
N ALA A 122 -9.80 5.66 6.77
CA ALA A 122 -10.66 5.29 7.89
C ALA A 122 -10.28 3.92 8.47
N HIS A 123 -9.97 2.94 7.62
CA HIS A 123 -9.53 1.61 8.03
C HIS A 123 -8.21 1.65 8.80
N VAL A 124 -7.15 2.22 8.21
CA VAL A 124 -5.80 2.29 8.80
C VAL A 124 -5.83 3.04 10.13
N ASN A 125 -6.52 4.18 10.18
CA ASN A 125 -6.66 4.94 11.41
C ASN A 125 -7.36 4.11 12.50
N LYS A 126 -8.43 3.38 12.14
CA LYS A 126 -9.16 2.54 13.09
C LYS A 126 -8.33 1.36 13.59
N VAL A 127 -7.54 0.71 12.73
CA VAL A 127 -6.66 -0.41 13.12
C VAL A 127 -5.57 0.05 14.08
N LEU A 128 -4.82 1.09 13.71
CA LEU A 128 -3.62 1.50 14.44
C LEU A 128 -3.90 2.25 15.75
N HIS A 129 -5.08 2.87 15.90
CA HIS A 129 -5.48 3.55 17.14
C HIS A 129 -6.51 2.78 17.98
N SER A 130 -6.78 1.52 17.62
CA SER A 130 -7.75 0.72 18.37
C SER A 130 -7.15 0.29 19.72
N PRO A 131 -7.87 0.46 20.85
CA PRO A 131 -7.43 -0.09 22.13
C PRO A 131 -7.75 -1.59 22.28
N VAL A 132 -8.55 -2.16 21.36
CA VAL A 132 -8.93 -3.57 21.38
C VAL A 132 -8.02 -4.41 20.50
N SER A 133 -7.88 -5.69 20.83
CA SER A 133 -6.99 -6.62 20.10
C SER A 133 -7.44 -6.94 18.68
N ALA A 134 -8.74 -6.82 18.37
CA ALA A 134 -9.27 -7.05 17.03
C ALA A 134 -10.52 -6.21 16.73
N ILE A 135 -10.72 -5.87 15.46
CA ILE A 135 -11.90 -5.15 14.95
C ILE A 135 -12.49 -5.86 13.73
N VAL A 136 -13.76 -5.58 13.43
CA VAL A 136 -14.34 -5.92 12.11
C VAL A 136 -14.06 -4.76 11.15
N PRO A 137 -13.51 -4.98 9.94
CA PRO A 137 -13.19 -3.92 8.98
C PRO A 137 -14.44 -3.37 8.25
N TRP A 138 -15.44 -2.90 9.00
CA TRP A 138 -16.74 -2.47 8.46
C TRP A 138 -16.65 -1.41 7.36
N ALA A 139 -15.67 -0.51 7.44
CA ALA A 139 -15.47 0.52 6.41
C ALA A 139 -15.26 -0.11 5.01
N VAL A 140 -14.51 -1.21 4.94
CA VAL A 140 -14.20 -1.92 3.70
C VAL A 140 -15.34 -2.87 3.33
N LEU A 141 -15.88 -3.61 4.29
CA LEU A 141 -16.95 -4.58 4.04
C LEU A 141 -18.23 -3.93 3.47
N LYS A 142 -18.58 -2.72 3.92
CA LYS A 142 -19.75 -1.97 3.40
C LYS A 142 -19.64 -1.58 1.93
N VAL A 143 -18.42 -1.48 1.42
CA VAL A 143 -18.13 -1.06 0.03
C VAL A 143 -17.54 -2.20 -0.78
N PHE A 144 -17.62 -3.44 -0.29
CA PHE A 144 -16.97 -4.60 -0.87
C PHE A 144 -17.31 -4.80 -2.36
N GLY A 145 -18.59 -4.74 -2.71
CA GLY A 145 -19.03 -4.81 -4.12
C GLY A 145 -18.68 -3.58 -4.98
N ARG A 146 -18.22 -2.48 -4.39
CA ARG A 146 -17.68 -1.31 -5.12
C ARG A 146 -16.19 -1.45 -5.41
N ILE A 147 -15.49 -2.32 -4.68
CA ILE A 147 -14.07 -2.61 -4.90
C ILE A 147 -13.92 -3.52 -6.12
N GLY A 148 -14.76 -4.55 -6.23
CA GLY A 148 -14.92 -5.38 -7.41
C GLY A 148 -16.35 -5.90 -7.48
N GLU A 149 -16.98 -5.78 -8.64
CA GLU A 149 -18.41 -6.11 -8.83
C GLU A 149 -18.70 -7.60 -8.68
N HIS A 150 -17.71 -8.46 -8.95
CA HIS A 150 -17.82 -9.91 -8.89
C HIS A 150 -17.68 -10.48 -7.47
N PHE A 151 -17.17 -9.70 -6.52
CA PHE A 151 -16.95 -10.19 -5.16
C PHE A 151 -18.25 -10.36 -4.38
N GLN A 152 -18.38 -11.49 -3.67
CA GLN A 152 -19.56 -11.80 -2.87
C GLN A 152 -19.19 -12.02 -1.40
N LEU A 153 -19.84 -11.27 -0.51
CA LEU A 153 -19.58 -11.42 0.92
C LEU A 153 -20.00 -12.82 1.39
N GLY A 154 -19.13 -13.49 2.16
CA GLY A 154 -19.34 -14.86 2.61
C GLY A 154 -18.75 -15.92 1.69
N MET A 155 -18.32 -15.56 0.47
CA MET A 155 -17.58 -16.45 -0.43
C MET A 155 -16.08 -16.28 -0.20
N GLN A 156 -15.34 -17.36 -0.45
CA GLN A 156 -13.88 -17.28 -0.50
C GLN A 156 -13.47 -16.73 -1.86
N GLU A 157 -12.62 -15.71 -1.85
CA GLU A 157 -12.13 -15.02 -3.05
C GLU A 157 -10.60 -15.11 -3.13
N ASP A 158 -10.05 -14.76 -4.30
CA ASP A 158 -8.60 -14.65 -4.50
C ASP A 158 -8.06 -13.36 -3.85
N ALA A 159 -7.08 -13.51 -2.95
CA ALA A 159 -6.46 -12.38 -2.24
C ALA A 159 -5.70 -11.43 -3.19
N HIS A 160 -5.04 -11.97 -4.22
CA HIS A 160 -4.33 -11.17 -5.20
C HIS A 160 -5.32 -10.34 -6.02
N ASP A 161 -6.44 -10.92 -6.43
CA ASP A 161 -7.48 -10.18 -7.15
C ASP A 161 -8.08 -9.05 -6.30
N PHE A 162 -8.39 -9.34 -5.03
CA PHE A 162 -8.86 -8.32 -4.09
C PHE A 162 -7.84 -7.19 -3.88
N LEU A 163 -6.55 -7.51 -3.78
CA LEU A 163 -5.46 -6.53 -3.72
C LEU A 163 -5.43 -5.65 -4.98
N CYS A 164 -5.45 -6.25 -6.17
CA CYS A 164 -5.44 -5.53 -7.44
C CYS A 164 -6.64 -4.59 -7.58
N CYS A 165 -7.85 -5.06 -7.30
CA CYS A 165 -9.06 -4.25 -7.31
C CYS A 165 -8.96 -3.08 -6.32
N THR A 166 -8.47 -3.33 -5.10
CA THR A 166 -8.29 -2.32 -4.06
C THR A 166 -7.30 -1.24 -4.48
N VAL A 167 -6.11 -1.62 -4.96
CA VAL A 167 -5.06 -0.67 -5.40
C VAL A 167 -5.52 0.13 -6.61
N ASN A 168 -6.18 -0.50 -7.58
CA ASN A 168 -6.72 0.18 -8.74
C ASN A 168 -7.81 1.20 -8.32
N ALA A 169 -8.70 0.84 -7.39
CA ALA A 169 -9.70 1.77 -6.85
C ALA A 169 -9.07 2.94 -6.08
N MET A 170 -7.99 2.71 -5.32
CA MET A 170 -7.19 3.77 -4.69
C MET A 170 -6.57 4.71 -5.74
N GLN A 171 -5.95 4.17 -6.78
CA GLN A 171 -5.36 4.94 -7.86
C GLN A 171 -6.40 5.81 -8.58
N ARG A 172 -7.57 5.26 -8.92
CA ARG A 172 -8.67 6.02 -9.52
C ARG A 172 -9.10 7.19 -8.63
N ALA A 173 -9.16 6.97 -7.32
CA ALA A 173 -9.50 8.02 -6.37
C ALA A 173 -8.44 9.14 -6.32
N CYS A 174 -7.15 8.82 -6.41
CA CYS A 174 -6.09 9.83 -6.49
C CYS A 174 -6.16 10.65 -7.80
N LEU A 175 -6.55 10.02 -8.91
CA LEU A 175 -6.62 10.66 -10.21
C LEU A 175 -7.83 11.59 -10.37
N SER A 176 -8.96 11.26 -9.75
CA SER A 176 -10.17 12.10 -9.79
C SER A 176 -10.11 13.28 -8.83
N ALA A 177 -9.35 13.20 -7.74
CA ALA A 177 -9.14 14.32 -6.82
C ALA A 177 -8.28 15.46 -7.40
N SER A 178 -7.82 15.33 -8.64
CA SER A 178 -6.77 16.18 -9.20
C SER A 178 -7.08 16.67 -10.61
N SER A 179 -8.30 16.43 -11.11
CA SER A 179 -8.80 16.93 -12.40
C SER A 179 -9.38 18.35 -12.32
N GLU A 180 -8.70 19.24 -11.60
CA GLU A 180 -8.93 20.70 -11.63
C GLU A 180 -7.78 21.40 -12.35
#